data_AF-L8M8N2-F1
#
_entry.id   AF-L8M8N2-F1
#
_cell.length_a   1.000
_cell.length_b   1.000
_cell.length_c   1.000
_cell.angle_alpha   90.00
_cell.angle_beta   90.00
_cell.angle_gamma   90.00
#
_symmetry.space_group_name_H-M   'P 1'
#
loop_
_entity.id
_entity.type
_entity.pdbx_description
1 polymer ?
#
loop_
_entity_poly.entity_id
_entity_poly.type
_entity_poly.pdbx_seq_one_letter_code
_entity_poly.pdbx_strand_id
1 'polypeptide(L)'
;MRKFYLAGYGVVITGLAFFPAIASFAQRPPQDHFILAADSSQTSAIVTGSTGGGYSLASIINRDRDGNPCMGYGDPEPDHVMVLENEFSQLSLKVNSRGSDTTLIIKGPGKNNVRCGFGKNHHRDALVKGSQWPSGEYKIWVGSVTPNQRTGYRLSIQQ
;
A
#
# COMPACT_ATOMS: atom_id res chain seq x y z
N MET A 1 27.67 -83.95 -13.82
CA MET A 1 28.37 -83.14 -14.84
C MET A 1 27.95 -81.69 -14.69
N ARG A 2 28.90 -80.78 -14.95
CA ARG A 2 28.84 -79.31 -14.81
C ARG A 2 27.59 -78.64 -15.40
N LYS A 3 27.15 -77.56 -14.76
CA LYS A 3 27.17 -76.19 -15.35
C LYS A 3 26.82 -75.14 -14.30
N PHE A 4 27.78 -74.25 -14.06
CA PHE A 4 27.62 -72.96 -13.38
C PHE A 4 26.87 -72.00 -14.31
N TYR A 5 25.95 -71.19 -13.77
CA TYR A 5 25.56 -69.91 -14.34
C TYR A 5 25.46 -68.89 -13.21
N LEU A 6 26.36 -67.90 -13.24
CA LEU A 6 26.29 -66.66 -12.47
C LEU A 6 25.34 -65.71 -13.22
N ALA A 7 24.23 -65.34 -12.60
CA ALA A 7 23.38 -64.24 -13.06
C ALA A 7 23.51 -63.09 -12.05
N GLY A 8 24.20 -62.04 -12.47
CA GLY A 8 24.38 -60.83 -11.69
C GLY A 8 23.06 -60.09 -11.52
N TYR A 9 22.67 -59.83 -10.28
CA TYR A 9 21.60 -58.89 -9.97
C TYR A 9 22.21 -57.50 -9.77
N GLY A 10 21.98 -56.62 -10.74
CA GLY A 10 22.25 -55.19 -10.62
C GLY A 10 21.32 -54.58 -9.58
N VAL A 11 21.89 -53.97 -8.54
CA VAL A 11 21.15 -53.16 -7.58
C VAL A 11 20.89 -51.79 -8.21
N VAL A 12 19.64 -51.51 -8.56
CA VAL A 12 19.20 -50.17 -8.98
C VAL A 12 18.82 -49.40 -7.72
N ILE A 13 19.72 -48.52 -7.26
CA ILE A 13 19.43 -47.60 -6.16
C ILE A 13 18.68 -46.40 -6.75
N THR A 14 17.35 -46.39 -6.61
CA THR A 14 16.53 -45.21 -6.90
C THR A 14 16.78 -44.15 -5.83
N GLY A 15 17.64 -43.17 -6.13
CA GLY A 15 17.86 -42.01 -5.27
C GLY A 15 16.65 -41.07 -5.27
N LEU A 16 15.96 -40.99 -4.13
CA LEU A 16 14.97 -39.94 -3.87
C LEU A 16 15.71 -38.62 -3.64
N ALA A 17 15.68 -37.72 -4.62
CA ALA A 17 16.18 -36.36 -4.47
C ALA A 17 15.22 -35.57 -3.57
N PHE A 18 15.65 -35.30 -2.34
CA PHE A 18 14.94 -34.41 -1.42
C PHE A 18 15.28 -32.96 -1.79
N PHE A 19 14.40 -32.31 -2.56
CA PHE A 19 14.53 -30.88 -2.83
C PHE A 19 13.98 -30.11 -1.61
N PRO A 20 14.81 -29.40 -0.83
CA PRO A 20 14.28 -28.52 0.21
C PRO A 20 13.46 -27.42 -0.46
N ALA A 21 12.18 -27.35 -0.13
CA ALA A 21 11.35 -26.22 -0.52
C ALA A 21 11.86 -24.97 0.20
N ILE A 22 12.60 -24.13 -0.51
CA ILE A 22 13.00 -22.82 -0.01
C ILE A 22 11.73 -21.99 0.10
N ALA A 23 11.30 -21.67 1.33
CA ALA A 23 10.20 -20.75 1.54
C ALA A 23 10.64 -19.34 1.12
N SER A 24 10.16 -18.88 -0.03
CA SER A 24 10.33 -17.48 -0.43
C SER A 24 9.44 -16.61 0.45
N PHE A 25 10.04 -15.95 1.45
CA PHE A 25 9.39 -14.80 2.09
C PHE A 25 9.28 -13.70 1.04
N ALA A 26 8.07 -13.37 0.62
CA ALA A 26 7.85 -12.18 -0.21
C ALA A 26 8.23 -10.96 0.63
N GLN A 27 9.44 -10.43 0.44
CA GLN A 27 9.85 -9.16 1.02
C GLN A 27 8.97 -8.07 0.40
N ARG A 28 8.06 -7.49 1.20
CA ARG A 28 7.33 -6.29 0.77
C ARG A 28 8.36 -5.18 0.54
N PRO A 29 8.24 -4.37 -0.53
CA PRO A 29 9.09 -3.19 -0.67
C PRO A 29 9.03 -2.33 0.60
N PRO A 30 10.14 -1.70 1.00
CA PRO A 30 10.15 -0.75 2.12
C PRO A 30 9.02 0.28 1.96
N GLN A 31 8.38 0.68 3.06
CA GLN A 31 7.44 1.80 3.04
C GLN A 31 8.11 3.02 2.41
N ASP A 32 7.43 3.68 1.47
CA ASP A 32 7.99 4.85 0.81
C ASP A 32 7.86 6.06 1.74
N HIS A 33 8.99 6.58 2.22
CA HIS A 33 9.07 7.74 3.09
C HIS A 33 9.46 8.97 2.27
N PHE A 34 8.68 10.04 2.35
CA PHE A 34 9.01 11.32 1.71
C PHE A 34 8.78 12.51 2.63
N ILE A 35 9.53 13.58 2.40
CA ILE A 35 9.53 14.79 3.22
C ILE A 35 8.96 15.94 2.40
N LEU A 36 8.13 16.77 3.03
CA LEU A 36 7.61 18.01 2.45
C LEU A 36 7.93 19.18 3.39
N ALA A 37 8.68 20.16 2.87
CA ALA A 37 9.12 21.35 3.60
C ALA A 37 8.59 22.61 2.91
N ALA A 38 8.06 23.55 3.69
CA ALA A 38 7.36 24.75 3.19
C ALA A 38 8.32 25.83 2.66
N ASP A 39 9.59 25.78 3.06
CA ASP A 39 10.65 26.74 2.72
C ASP A 39 11.56 26.27 1.58
N SER A 40 11.31 25.08 1.03
CA SER A 40 12.00 24.55 -0.14
C SER A 40 11.23 24.85 -1.43
N SER A 41 11.90 24.80 -2.58
CA SER A 41 11.27 24.84 -3.91
C SER A 41 10.29 23.68 -4.20
N GLN A 42 10.04 22.79 -3.23
CA GLN A 42 9.19 21.61 -3.33
C GLN A 42 8.01 21.68 -2.34
N THR A 43 7.04 22.57 -2.62
CA THR A 43 5.70 22.52 -2.01
C THR A 43 4.81 21.44 -2.63
N SER A 44 5.41 20.49 -3.36
CA SER A 44 4.72 19.37 -3.98
C SER A 44 5.57 18.11 -4.02
N ALA A 45 4.91 16.97 -3.99
CA ALA A 45 5.52 15.65 -4.14
C ALA A 45 4.66 14.76 -5.03
N ILE A 46 5.30 13.81 -5.72
CA ILE A 46 4.61 12.75 -6.46
C ILE A 46 5.24 11.42 -6.09
N VAL A 47 4.42 10.51 -5.57
CA VAL A 47 4.80 9.12 -5.30
C VAL A 47 3.92 8.19 -6.12
N THR A 48 4.37 6.94 -6.30
CA THR A 48 3.62 5.92 -7.06
C THR A 48 3.48 4.65 -6.27
N GLY A 49 2.42 3.92 -6.54
CA GLY A 49 2.17 2.62 -5.91
C GLY A 49 1.16 1.81 -6.69
N SER A 50 0.68 0.74 -6.08
CA SER A 50 -0.44 -0.05 -6.57
C SER A 50 -1.39 -0.29 -5.42
N THR A 51 -2.69 -0.10 -5.67
CA THR A 51 -3.70 -0.59 -4.74
C THR A 51 -3.59 -2.12 -4.62
N GLY A 52 -4.21 -2.67 -3.60
CA GLY A 52 -4.27 -4.10 -3.33
C GLY A 52 -4.89 -4.36 -1.97
N GLY A 53 -4.85 -5.62 -1.54
CA GLY A 53 -5.35 -6.01 -0.23
C GLY A 53 -6.88 -6.09 -0.14
N GLY A 54 -7.34 -6.99 0.73
CA GLY A 54 -8.77 -7.19 1.03
C GLY A 54 -9.13 -6.70 2.44
N TYR A 55 -8.18 -6.05 3.13
CA TYR A 55 -8.39 -5.62 4.51
C TYR A 55 -9.30 -4.39 4.52
N SER A 56 -10.34 -4.41 5.36
CA SER A 56 -11.25 -3.27 5.48
C SER A 56 -10.53 -2.12 6.17
N LEU A 57 -10.31 -1.01 5.46
CA LEU A 57 -9.64 0.15 6.03
C LEU A 57 -10.47 0.81 7.14
N ALA A 58 -11.80 0.60 7.13
CA ALA A 58 -12.70 1.01 8.20
C ALA A 58 -12.35 0.37 9.57
N SER A 59 -11.66 -0.78 9.57
CA SER A 59 -11.17 -1.43 10.79
C SER A 59 -9.93 -0.76 11.38
N ILE A 60 -9.21 0.08 10.62
CA ILE A 60 -8.10 0.92 11.14
C ILE A 60 -8.65 2.28 11.57
N ILE A 61 -9.44 2.90 10.70
CA ILE A 61 -10.05 4.22 10.88
C ILE A 61 -11.46 4.18 10.31
N ASN A 62 -12.46 4.43 11.15
CA ASN A 62 -13.87 4.42 10.73
C ASN A 62 -14.35 5.79 10.20
N ARG A 63 -13.91 6.89 10.83
CA ARG A 63 -14.34 8.25 10.46
C ARG A 63 -13.20 9.24 10.46
N ASP A 64 -13.32 10.26 9.62
CA ASP A 64 -12.42 11.41 9.61
C ASP A 64 -12.81 12.47 10.66
N ARG A 65 -12.02 13.54 10.73
CA ARG A 65 -12.22 14.64 11.68
C ARG A 65 -13.56 15.36 11.53
N ASP A 66 -14.16 15.29 10.35
CA ASP A 66 -15.41 15.94 10.00
C ASP A 66 -16.60 14.97 10.16
N GLY A 67 -16.34 13.75 10.63
CA GLY A 67 -17.33 12.70 10.85
C GLY A 67 -17.71 11.93 9.58
N ASN A 68 -17.03 12.15 8.44
CA ASN A 68 -17.28 11.39 7.21
C ASN A 68 -16.76 9.96 7.36
N PRO A 69 -17.46 8.96 6.77
CA PRO A 69 -16.99 7.59 6.81
C PRO A 69 -15.72 7.41 5.98
N CYS A 70 -14.75 6.72 6.56
CA CYS A 70 -13.56 6.23 5.90
C CYS A 70 -13.83 4.78 5.45
N MET A 71 -13.78 4.54 4.15
CA MET A 71 -14.25 3.29 3.54
C MET A 71 -13.22 2.73 2.55
N GLY A 72 -13.49 1.52 2.09
CA GLY A 72 -12.70 0.82 1.08
C GLY A 72 -11.75 -0.20 1.68
N TYR A 73 -10.90 -0.71 0.81
CA TYR A 73 -10.03 -1.85 1.07
C TYR A 73 -8.60 -1.52 0.69
N GLY A 74 -7.68 -2.08 1.46
CA GLY A 74 -6.26 -1.88 1.31
C GLY A 74 -5.48 -2.96 2.02
N ASP A 75 -4.23 -2.66 2.33
CA ASP A 75 -3.41 -3.43 3.23
C ASP A 75 -3.51 -2.91 4.68
N PRO A 76 -3.19 -3.72 5.71
CA PRO A 76 -3.18 -3.27 7.10
C PRO A 76 -2.18 -2.14 7.37
N GLU A 77 -1.02 -2.20 6.71
CA GLU A 77 0.03 -1.18 6.78
C GLU A 77 -0.20 -0.05 5.76
N PRO A 78 0.26 1.19 6.04
CA PRO A 78 0.18 2.28 5.09
C PRO A 78 1.09 2.05 3.87
N ASP A 79 0.67 2.57 2.72
CA ASP A 79 1.43 2.53 1.47
C ASP A 79 2.56 3.58 1.45
N HIS A 80 2.31 4.74 2.06
CA HIS A 80 3.29 5.82 2.13
C HIS A 80 3.33 6.46 3.52
N VAL A 81 4.50 6.99 3.86
CA VAL A 81 4.71 7.83 5.05
C VAL A 81 5.23 9.19 4.60
N MET A 82 4.48 10.23 4.88
CA MET A 82 4.85 11.62 4.59
C MET A 82 5.25 12.33 5.89
N VAL A 83 6.39 13.01 5.89
CA VAL A 83 6.80 13.87 7.00
C VAL A 83 6.65 15.33 6.57
N LEU A 84 5.81 16.08 7.27
CA LEU A 84 5.71 17.53 7.11
C LEU A 84 6.66 18.19 8.11
N GLU A 85 7.70 18.87 7.63
CA GLU A 85 8.65 19.58 8.52
C GLU A 85 8.05 20.85 9.11
N ASN A 86 7.14 21.49 8.36
CA ASN A 86 6.42 22.69 8.76
C ASN A 86 4.91 22.44 8.74
N GLU A 87 4.16 23.35 9.36
CA GLU A 87 2.71 23.35 9.20
C GLU A 87 2.32 23.91 7.83
N PHE A 88 1.31 23.31 7.21
CA PHE A 88 0.72 23.80 5.96
C PHE A 88 -0.69 24.32 6.20
N SER A 89 -0.98 25.53 5.71
CA SER A 89 -2.31 26.13 5.81
C SER A 89 -3.33 25.36 4.97
N GLN A 90 -2.89 24.78 3.84
CA GLN A 90 -3.69 23.97 2.92
C GLN A 90 -2.81 22.89 2.29
N LEU A 91 -3.39 21.72 2.00
CA LEU A 91 -2.81 20.69 1.13
C LEU A 91 -3.92 19.99 0.37
N SER A 92 -3.57 19.52 -0.82
CA SER A 92 -4.35 18.67 -1.71
C SER A 92 -3.57 17.39 -2.01
N LEU A 93 -4.16 16.24 -1.69
CA LEU A 93 -3.64 14.92 -2.03
C LEU A 93 -4.60 14.24 -3.00
N LYS A 94 -4.13 13.97 -4.22
CA LYS A 94 -4.93 13.46 -5.33
C LYS A 94 -4.35 12.18 -5.90
N VAL A 95 -5.18 11.14 -5.98
CA VAL A 95 -4.84 9.89 -6.68
C VAL A 95 -5.09 10.07 -8.17
N ASN A 96 -4.29 9.40 -9.00
CA ASN A 96 -4.56 9.17 -10.41
C ASN A 96 -4.28 7.71 -10.71
N SER A 97 -5.35 6.93 -10.85
CA SER A 97 -5.33 5.49 -11.13
C SER A 97 -5.70 5.17 -12.58
N ARG A 98 -5.78 6.19 -13.44
CA ARG A 98 -6.27 6.07 -14.84
C ARG A 98 -7.70 5.51 -14.92
N GLY A 99 -8.51 5.82 -13.91
CA GLY A 99 -9.93 5.49 -13.89
C GLY A 99 -10.25 4.18 -13.18
N SER A 100 -9.69 3.91 -12.01
CA SER A 100 -10.24 2.91 -11.07
C SER A 100 -10.80 3.59 -9.82
N ASP A 101 -11.79 2.96 -9.19
CA ASP A 101 -12.39 3.50 -7.96
C ASP A 101 -11.44 3.33 -6.78
N THR A 102 -10.85 4.44 -6.36
CA THR A 102 -9.86 4.48 -5.28
C THR A 102 -10.41 5.12 -4.01
N THR A 103 -9.77 4.78 -2.89
CA THR A 103 -9.97 5.41 -1.59
C THR A 103 -8.63 5.92 -1.08
N LEU A 104 -8.67 6.97 -0.26
CA LEU A 104 -7.51 7.62 0.32
C LEU A 104 -7.79 7.90 1.80
N ILE A 105 -6.95 7.36 2.69
CA ILE A 105 -6.98 7.66 4.12
C ILE A 105 -5.64 8.26 4.51
N ILE A 106 -5.68 9.39 5.22
CA ILE A 106 -4.51 10.09 5.70
C ILE A 106 -4.63 10.26 7.21
N LYS A 107 -3.73 9.65 7.96
CA LYS A 107 -3.64 9.74 9.42
C LYS A 107 -2.40 10.54 9.80
N GLY A 108 -2.59 11.79 10.18
CA GLY A 108 -1.55 12.66 10.70
C GLY A 108 -1.29 12.51 12.20
N PRO A 109 -0.45 13.40 12.77
CA PRO A 109 -0.13 13.39 14.19
C PRO A 109 -1.37 13.66 15.06
N GLY A 110 -1.47 12.95 16.18
CA GLY A 110 -2.59 13.04 17.11
C GLY A 110 -3.75 12.10 16.79
N LYS A 111 -4.75 12.06 17.68
CA LYS A 111 -5.88 11.11 17.56
C LYS A 111 -6.93 11.53 16.53
N ASN A 112 -7.11 12.83 16.32
CA ASN A 112 -8.21 13.40 15.52
C ASN A 112 -7.75 13.94 14.15
N ASN A 113 -6.48 13.77 13.78
CA ASN A 113 -5.93 14.28 12.53
C ASN A 113 -6.09 13.26 11.40
N VAL A 114 -7.33 12.87 11.14
CA VAL A 114 -7.68 11.92 10.07
C VAL A 114 -8.41 12.67 8.96
N ARG A 115 -8.12 12.30 7.71
CA ARG A 115 -8.87 12.74 6.52
C ARG A 115 -9.11 11.57 5.60
N CYS A 116 -10.31 11.52 5.04
CA CYS A 116 -10.68 10.45 4.12
C CYS A 116 -11.26 11.06 2.84
N GLY A 117 -10.89 10.46 1.71
CA GLY A 117 -11.38 10.81 0.39
C GLY A 117 -11.69 9.53 -0.36
N PHE A 118 -12.76 9.52 -1.12
CA PHE A 118 -13.09 8.42 -2.03
C PHE A 118 -13.55 9.01 -3.35
N GLY A 119 -13.31 8.29 -4.45
CA GLY A 119 -13.86 8.66 -5.73
C GLY A 119 -15.39 8.72 -5.67
N LYS A 120 -15.99 9.89 -5.94
CA LYS A 120 -17.45 10.08 -6.06
C LYS A 120 -17.77 10.35 -7.52
N ASN A 121 -18.78 9.67 -8.07
CA ASN A 121 -19.48 9.92 -9.35
C ASN A 121 -18.64 10.50 -10.50
N HIS A 122 -18.46 9.74 -11.59
CA HIS A 122 -17.63 10.11 -12.77
C HIS A 122 -16.13 10.36 -12.48
N HIS A 123 -15.76 10.69 -11.24
CA HIS A 123 -14.39 10.83 -10.77
C HIS A 123 -14.05 9.67 -9.82
N ARG A 124 -13.46 8.63 -10.40
CA ARG A 124 -13.09 7.38 -9.72
C ARG A 124 -11.88 7.54 -8.80
N ASP A 125 -11.11 8.61 -9.00
CA ASP A 125 -9.92 8.89 -8.21
C ASP A 125 -10.22 9.64 -6.90
N ALA A 126 -9.67 9.13 -5.79
CA ALA A 126 -9.79 9.76 -4.49
C ALA A 126 -9.02 11.09 -4.41
N LEU A 127 -9.62 12.04 -3.69
CA LEU A 127 -9.07 13.37 -3.44
C LEU A 127 -9.34 13.76 -1.99
N VAL A 128 -8.31 14.23 -1.31
CA VAL A 128 -8.43 14.93 -0.02
C VAL A 128 -7.91 16.35 -0.21
N LYS A 129 -8.73 17.34 0.13
CA LYS A 129 -8.34 18.74 0.26
C LYS A 129 -8.71 19.21 1.66
N GLY A 130 -7.83 19.98 2.30
CA GLY A 130 -8.14 20.51 3.62
C GLY A 130 -7.15 21.56 4.06
N SER A 131 -7.54 22.28 5.10
CA SER A 131 -6.70 23.27 5.79
C SER A 131 -6.20 22.74 7.13
N GLN A 132 -5.18 23.38 7.71
CA GLN A 132 -4.61 23.00 9.02
C GLN A 132 -3.96 21.61 8.99
N TRP A 133 -2.73 21.60 8.49
CA TRP A 133 -1.85 20.42 8.47
C TRP A 133 -0.66 20.67 9.40
N PRO A 134 -0.72 20.24 10.67
CA PRO A 134 0.40 20.35 11.59
C PRO A 134 1.64 19.61 11.07
N SER A 135 2.83 20.05 11.47
CA SER A 135 4.06 19.30 11.20
C SER A 135 4.02 17.92 11.88
N GLY A 136 4.73 16.97 11.29
CA GLY A 136 4.83 15.60 11.81
C GLY A 136 4.60 14.52 10.76
N GLU A 137 4.46 13.28 11.24
CA GLU A 137 4.30 12.09 10.40
C GLU A 137 2.84 11.85 10.01
N TYR A 138 2.64 11.56 8.73
CA TYR A 138 1.36 11.21 8.11
C TYR A 138 1.46 9.85 7.45
N LYS A 139 0.62 8.91 7.91
CA LYS A 139 0.46 7.59 7.31
C LYS A 139 -0.64 7.66 6.27
N ILE A 140 -0.36 7.16 5.07
CA ILE A 140 -1.24 7.27 3.90
C ILE A 140 -1.56 5.88 3.39
N TRP A 141 -2.85 5.58 3.28
CA TRP A 141 -3.37 4.39 2.61
C TRP A 141 -4.03 4.81 1.31
N VAL A 142 -3.62 4.20 0.20
CA VAL A 142 -4.23 4.32 -1.12
C VAL A 142 -4.84 2.98 -1.50
N GLY A 143 -6.15 2.87 -1.29
CA GLY A 143 -6.90 1.65 -1.48
C GLY A 143 -7.83 1.69 -2.69
N SER A 144 -8.67 0.66 -2.77
CA SER A 144 -9.77 0.55 -3.74
C SER A 144 -11.12 0.47 -3.05
N VAL A 145 -12.19 0.80 -3.77
CA VAL A 145 -13.57 0.61 -3.25
C VAL A 145 -13.95 -0.88 -3.24
N THR A 146 -13.34 -1.69 -4.11
CA THR A 146 -13.54 -3.15 -4.20
C THR A 146 -12.35 -3.90 -3.60
N PRO A 147 -12.54 -4.95 -2.79
CA PRO A 147 -11.43 -5.70 -2.19
C PRO A 147 -10.56 -6.40 -3.25
N ASN A 148 -9.26 -6.52 -2.96
CA ASN A 148 -8.25 -7.18 -3.79
C ASN A 148 -8.05 -6.57 -5.20
N GLN A 149 -8.67 -5.42 -5.50
CA GLN A 149 -8.48 -4.74 -6.76
C GLN A 149 -7.08 -4.10 -6.79
N ARG A 150 -6.27 -4.53 -7.77
CA ARG A 150 -4.93 -4.00 -8.00
C ARG A 150 -4.92 -3.03 -9.16
N THR A 151 -4.49 -1.80 -8.90
CA THR A 151 -4.34 -0.78 -9.93
C THR A 151 -3.18 0.14 -9.57
N GLY A 152 -2.27 0.34 -10.52
CA GLY A 152 -1.18 1.30 -10.36
C GLY A 152 -1.70 2.74 -10.27
N TYR A 153 -1.11 3.56 -9.42
CA TYR A 153 -1.49 4.95 -9.25
C TYR A 153 -0.29 5.90 -9.15
N ARG A 154 -0.56 7.18 -9.42
CA ARG A 154 0.26 8.31 -8.98
C ARG A 154 -0.50 9.06 -7.88
N LEU A 155 0.15 9.34 -6.75
CA LEU A 155 -0.37 10.20 -5.70
C LEU A 155 0.37 11.53 -5.78
N SER A 156 -0.36 12.62 -6.02
CA SER A 156 0.18 13.98 -6.05
C SER A 156 -0.20 14.74 -4.81
N ILE A 157 0.78 15.36 -4.16
CA ILE A 157 0.63 16.21 -2.97
C ILE A 157 1.03 17.61 -3.39
N GLN A 158 0.18 18.59 -3.13
CA GLN A 158 0.39 20.00 -3.49
C GLN A 158 -0.23 20.91 -2.43
N GLN A 159 0.41 22.04 -2.14
CA GLN A 159 -0.21 23.12 -1.37
C GLN A 159 -1.32 23.83 -2.15
#